data_AF-A0A182U7S7-F1
#
_entry.id   AF-A0A182U7S7-F1
#
_cell.length_a   1.000
_cell.length_b   1.000
_cell.length_c   1.000
_cell.angle_alpha   90.00
_cell.angle_beta   90.00
_cell.angle_gamma   90.00
#
_symmetry.space_group_name_H-M   'P 1'
#
loop_
_entity.id
_entity.type
_entity.pdbx_description
1 polymer ?
#
loop_
_entity_poly.entity_id
_entity_poly.type
_entity_poly.pdbx_seq_one_letter_code
_entity_poly.pdbx_strand_id
1 'polypeptide(L)'
;MQNVCEICGKVAPTHTALKSHKLFVHKMQKSYQCNVCYKAFKRAFTLEEHMTIHTGSTLYKCPHCPKTFNSSANLHGHKKKAHPKEWERSRTEYEKRFVGDTIYEEEINVV
;
A
#
# COMPACT_ATOMS: atom_id res chain seq x y z
N MET A 1 -7.60 -27.64 9.64
CA MET A 1 -8.05 -27.30 8.27
C MET A 1 -6.86 -26.76 7.51
N GLN A 2 -6.44 -27.44 6.43
CA GLN A 2 -5.23 -27.07 5.69
C GLN A 2 -5.64 -26.25 4.46
N ASN A 3 -5.18 -24.99 4.39
CA ASN A 3 -5.50 -24.07 3.29
C ASN A 3 -4.61 -24.35 2.08
N VAL A 4 -4.70 -25.53 1.50
CA VAL A 4 -3.85 -26.00 0.39
C VAL A 4 -4.60 -25.89 -0.94
N CYS A 5 -3.92 -25.42 -1.99
CA CYS A 5 -4.45 -25.43 -3.34
C CYS A 5 -4.36 -26.83 -3.93
N GLU A 6 -5.49 -27.43 -4.26
CA GLU A 6 -5.54 -28.75 -4.93
C GLU A 6 -4.94 -28.76 -6.34
N ILE A 7 -4.80 -27.60 -6.99
CA ILE A 7 -4.30 -27.52 -8.38
C ILE A 7 -2.77 -27.44 -8.42
N CYS A 8 -2.15 -26.72 -7.49
CA CYS A 8 -0.70 -26.47 -7.52
C CYS A 8 0.01 -26.73 -6.18
N GLY A 9 -0.68 -27.31 -5.20
CA GLY A 9 -0.13 -27.65 -3.88
C GLY A 9 0.20 -26.44 -2.99
N LYS A 10 -0.03 -25.21 -3.45
CA LYS A 10 0.34 -24.01 -2.69
C LYS A 10 -0.44 -23.90 -1.38
N VAL A 11 0.28 -23.79 -0.27
CA VAL A 11 -0.31 -23.52 1.05
C VAL A 11 -0.51 -22.02 1.23
N ALA A 12 -1.71 -21.62 1.65
CA ALA A 12 -2.05 -20.25 1.97
C ALA A 12 -2.24 -20.10 3.49
N PRO A 13 -1.98 -18.91 4.06
CA PRO A 13 -2.17 -18.69 5.50
C PRO A 13 -3.65 -18.67 5.91
N THR A 14 -4.55 -18.29 5.00
CA THR A 14 -5.99 -18.19 5.26
C THR A 14 -6.82 -18.75 4.12
N HIS A 15 -8.07 -19.14 4.41
CA HIS A 15 -9.01 -19.61 3.39
C HIS A 15 -9.30 -18.54 2.33
N THR A 16 -9.40 -17.26 2.73
CA THR A 16 -9.56 -16.13 1.81
C THR A 16 -8.36 -15.96 0.87
N ALA A 17 -7.14 -16.16 1.38
CA ALA A 17 -5.92 -16.13 0.57
C ALA A 17 -5.89 -17.31 -0.43
N LEU A 18 -6.34 -18.50 -0.02
CA LEU A 18 -6.46 -19.65 -0.91
C LEU A 18 -7.50 -19.42 -2.02
N LYS A 19 -8.68 -18.91 -1.67
CA LYS A 19 -9.74 -18.57 -2.62
C LYS A 19 -9.27 -17.52 -3.64
N SER A 20 -8.59 -16.48 -3.16
CA SER A 20 -7.96 -15.46 -4.00
C SER A 20 -6.92 -16.08 -4.94
N HIS A 21 -6.02 -16.92 -4.42
CA HIS A 21 -5.03 -17.61 -5.23
C HIS A 21 -5.67 -18.44 -6.36
N LYS A 22 -6.70 -19.25 -6.06
CA LYS A 22 -7.42 -20.03 -7.06
C LYS A 22 -8.05 -19.14 -8.15
N LEU A 23 -8.60 -17.99 -7.76
CA LEU A 23 -9.18 -17.02 -8.71
C LEU A 23 -8.14 -16.36 -9.62
N PHE A 24 -7.06 -15.83 -9.06
CA PHE A 24 -6.07 -15.05 -9.80
C PHE A 24 -5.11 -15.89 -10.65
N VAL A 25 -4.77 -17.10 -10.21
CA VAL A 25 -3.74 -17.93 -10.86
C VAL A 25 -4.34 -18.97 -11.78
N HIS A 26 -5.49 -19.56 -11.42
CA HIS A 26 -6.06 -20.68 -12.18
C HIS A 26 -7.29 -20.32 -13.00
N LYS A 27 -8.14 -19.40 -12.51
CA LYS A 27 -9.36 -19.01 -13.22
C LYS A 27 -9.21 -17.75 -14.08
N MET A 28 -8.16 -16.96 -13.87
CA MET A 28 -7.94 -15.61 -14.46
C MET A 28 -9.12 -14.63 -14.32
N GLN A 29 -10.21 -15.04 -13.64
CA GLN A 29 -11.40 -14.25 -13.45
C GLN A 29 -11.19 -13.22 -12.34
N LYS A 30 -11.66 -12.00 -12.59
CA LYS A 30 -11.61 -10.83 -11.69
C LYS A 30 -10.22 -10.24 -11.46
N SER A 31 -9.27 -10.48 -12.37
CA SER A 31 -8.04 -9.71 -12.40
C SER A 31 -8.24 -8.41 -13.20
N TYR A 32 -7.62 -7.34 -12.74
CA TYR A 32 -7.50 -6.11 -13.51
C TYR A 32 -6.35 -6.34 -14.49
N GLN A 33 -6.67 -6.57 -15.75
CA GLN A 33 -5.68 -6.92 -16.77
C GLN A 33 -5.19 -5.66 -17.49
N CYS A 34 -3.88 -5.55 -17.66
CA CYS A 34 -3.29 -4.55 -18.53
C CYS A 34 -3.63 -4.86 -19.99
N ASN A 35 -4.21 -3.90 -20.70
CA ASN A 35 -4.55 -4.05 -22.12
C ASN A 35 -3.34 -3.93 -23.07
N VAL A 36 -2.18 -3.49 -22.56
CA VAL A 36 -0.94 -3.35 -23.36
C VAL A 36 -0.07 -4.61 -23.28
N CYS A 37 0.17 -5.14 -22.07
CA CYS A 37 1.05 -6.30 -21.86
C CYS A 37 0.33 -7.54 -21.31
N TYR A 38 -1.00 -7.50 -21.20
CA TYR A 38 -1.85 -8.61 -20.73
C TYR A 38 -1.56 -9.12 -19.31
N LYS A 39 -0.72 -8.41 -18.54
CA LYS A 39 -0.42 -8.75 -17.15
C LYS A 39 -1.63 -8.56 -16.25
N ALA A 40 -1.89 -9.56 -15.41
CA ALA A 40 -3.01 -9.57 -14.49
C ALA A 40 -2.64 -9.01 -13.11
N PHE A 41 -3.46 -8.10 -12.59
CA PHE A 41 -3.31 -7.50 -11.26
C PHE A 41 -4.47 -7.86 -10.35
N LYS A 42 -4.20 -7.93 -9.04
CA LYS A 42 -5.21 -8.29 -8.03
C LYS A 42 -6.19 -7.16 -7.72
N ARG A 43 -5.80 -5.91 -7.95
CA ARG A 43 -6.57 -4.71 -7.55
C ARG A 43 -6.49 -3.64 -8.65
N ALA A 44 -7.50 -2.78 -8.74
CA ALA A 44 -7.58 -1.72 -9.74
C ALA A 44 -6.40 -0.74 -9.62
N PHE A 45 -6.15 -0.23 -8.41
CA PHE A 45 -5.06 0.71 -8.17
C PHE A 45 -3.68 0.13 -8.53
N THR A 46 -3.47 -1.18 -8.36
CA THR A 46 -2.20 -1.81 -8.76
C THR A 46 -2.03 -1.91 -10.27
N LEU A 47 -3.15 -2.00 -11.02
CA LEU A 47 -3.13 -1.88 -12.47
C LEU A 47 -2.85 -0.43 -12.86
N GLU A 48 -3.49 0.54 -12.23
CA GLU A 48 -3.30 1.97 -12.50
C GLU A 48 -1.84 2.41 -12.26
N GLU A 49 -1.25 2.03 -11.11
CA GLU A 49 0.17 2.22 -10.82
C GLU A 49 1.05 1.54 -11.87
N HIS A 50 0.65 0.37 -12.38
CA HIS A 50 1.37 -0.29 -13.47
C HIS A 50 1.25 0.46 -14.79
N MET A 51 0.10 1.05 -15.14
CA MET A 51 -0.10 1.75 -16.40
C MET A 51 0.83 2.98 -16.57
N THR A 52 1.39 3.49 -15.47
CA THR A 52 2.44 4.52 -15.49
C THR A 52 3.64 4.15 -16.35
N ILE A 53 4.01 2.86 -16.42
CA ILE A 53 5.16 2.41 -17.21
C ILE A 53 4.90 2.46 -18.72
N HIS A 54 3.62 2.36 -19.12
CA HIS A 54 3.21 2.39 -20.52
C HIS A 54 2.92 3.83 -20.98
N THR A 55 2.33 4.63 -20.09
CA THR A 55 1.91 6.00 -20.40
C THR A 55 2.98 7.05 -20.10
N GLY A 56 4.03 6.69 -19.35
CA GLY A 56 5.00 7.66 -18.81
C GLY A 56 4.38 8.61 -17.78
N SER A 57 3.13 8.39 -17.37
CA SER A 57 2.46 9.21 -16.36
C SER A 57 3.01 8.92 -14.97
N THR A 58 2.90 9.89 -14.06
CA THR A 58 3.33 9.72 -12.66
C THR A 58 2.20 10.13 -11.75
N LEU A 59 1.73 9.20 -10.90
CA LEU A 59 0.55 9.37 -10.08
C LEU A 59 0.83 10.16 -8.80
N TYR A 60 2.02 9.99 -8.22
CA TYR A 60 2.33 10.51 -6.90
C TYR A 60 3.44 11.55 -6.97
N LYS A 61 3.14 12.78 -6.56
CA LYS A 61 4.12 13.88 -6.52
C LYS A 61 4.58 14.10 -5.08
N CYS A 62 5.87 14.36 -4.89
CA CYS A 62 6.35 14.84 -3.61
C CYS A 62 5.89 16.28 -3.39
N PRO A 63 5.31 16.63 -2.23
CA PRO A 63 4.90 18.01 -1.95
C PRO A 63 6.09 18.93 -1.62
N HIS A 64 7.28 18.37 -1.38
CA HIS A 64 8.45 19.13 -0.92
C HIS A 64 9.56 19.22 -1.99
N CYS A 65 9.43 18.52 -3.12
CA CYS A 65 10.40 18.56 -4.20
C CYS A 65 9.75 18.15 -5.54
N PRO A 66 10.38 18.42 -6.71
CA PRO A 66 9.78 18.12 -8.01
C PRO A 66 9.76 16.62 -8.36
N LYS A 67 10.22 15.72 -7.46
CA LYS A 67 10.24 14.27 -7.75
C LYS A 67 8.84 13.69 -7.76
N THR A 68 8.63 12.79 -8.72
CA THR A 68 7.38 12.06 -8.93
C THR A 68 7.62 10.55 -8.89
N PHE A 69 6.59 9.80 -8.54
CA PHE A 69 6.63 8.36 -8.31
C PHE A 69 5.42 7.68 -8.93
N ASN A 70 5.62 6.42 -9.32
CA ASN A 70 4.60 5.55 -9.87
C ASN A 70 3.83 4.75 -8.82
N SER A 71 4.30 4.73 -7.57
CA SER A 71 3.62 4.04 -6.47
C SER A 71 3.64 4.85 -5.17
N SER A 72 2.59 4.66 -4.38
CA SER A 72 2.43 5.30 -3.07
C SER A 72 3.54 4.89 -2.09
N ALA A 73 3.93 3.61 -2.11
CA ALA A 73 5.01 3.09 -1.27
C ALA A 73 6.37 3.72 -1.59
N ASN A 74 6.67 3.94 -2.89
CA ASN A 74 7.90 4.59 -3.31
C ASN A 74 7.94 6.06 -2.85
N LEU A 75 6.83 6.79 -2.99
CA LEU A 75 6.72 8.16 -2.45
C LEU A 75 6.91 8.18 -0.92
N HIS A 76 6.27 7.27 -0.19
CA HIS A 76 6.39 7.19 1.26
C HIS A 76 7.85 6.96 1.70
N GLY A 77 8.52 5.97 1.10
CA GLY A 77 9.93 5.70 1.36
C GLY A 77 10.85 6.88 1.02
N HIS A 78 10.55 7.58 -0.08
CA HIS A 78 11.24 8.82 -0.44
C HIS A 78 11.03 9.91 0.61
N LYS A 79 9.78 10.20 1.02
CA LYS A 79 9.49 11.22 2.04
C LYS A 79 10.28 10.95 3.32
N LYS A 80 10.27 9.71 3.82
CA LYS A 80 10.99 9.33 5.04
C LYS A 80 12.51 9.54 4.93
N LYS A 81 13.12 9.27 3.76
CA LYS A 81 14.58 9.32 3.58
C LYS A 81 15.10 10.70 3.15
N ALA A 82 14.42 11.34 2.21
CA ALA A 82 14.86 12.59 1.59
C ALA A 82 14.30 13.84 2.30
N HIS A 83 13.18 13.69 3.02
CA HIS A 83 12.50 14.77 3.74
C HIS A 83 12.19 14.35 5.19
N PRO A 84 13.21 13.96 5.99
CA PRO A 84 13.00 13.38 7.33
C PRO A 84 12.34 14.36 8.31
N LYS A 85 12.61 15.67 8.20
CA LYS A 85 12.01 16.70 9.06
C LYS A 85 10.52 16.88 8.75
N GLU A 86 10.19 16.96 7.48
CA GLU A 86 8.82 17.10 6.99
C GLU A 86 8.00 15.83 7.21
N TRP A 87 8.64 14.66 7.09
CA TRP A 87 8.08 13.36 7.44
C TRP A 87 7.68 13.30 8.91
N GLU A 88 8.58 13.67 9.82
CA GLU A 88 8.29 13.65 11.27
C GLU A 88 7.18 14.65 11.62
N ARG A 89 7.21 15.86 11.05
CA ARG A 89 6.13 16.84 11.22
C ARG A 89 4.77 16.30 10.77
N SER A 90 4.72 15.65 9.60
CA SER A 90 3.50 15.03 9.09
C SER A 90 3.00 13.91 10.01
N ARG A 91 3.91 13.14 10.62
CA ARG A 91 3.57 12.07 11.58
C ARG A 91 2.99 12.65 12.86
N THR A 92 3.65 13.64 13.46
CA THR A 92 3.17 14.27 14.70
C THR A 92 1.82 14.97 14.50
N GLU A 93 1.57 15.59 13.34
CA GLU A 93 0.26 16.16 13.01
C GLU A 93 -0.82 15.07 12.92
N TYR A 94 -0.51 13.93 12.29
CA TYR A 94 -1.41 12.78 12.24
C TYR A 94 -1.69 12.21 13.65
N GLU A 95 -0.67 12.04 14.48
CA GLU A 95 -0.81 11.53 15.86
C GLU A 95 -1.68 12.45 16.72
N LYS A 96 -1.49 13.76 16.63
CA LYS A 96 -2.34 14.74 17.34
C LYS A 96 -3.79 14.73 16.86
N ARG A 97 -4.02 14.41 15.59
CA ARG A 97 -5.35 14.40 14.97
C ARG A 97 -6.14 13.12 15.25
N PHE A 98 -5.47 12.00 15.55
CA PHE A 98 -6.11 10.68 15.65
C PHE A 98 -5.84 9.93 16.96
N VAL A 99 -4.82 10.30 17.75
CA VAL A 99 -4.38 9.62 19.00
C VAL A 99 -4.43 10.57 20.21
N GLY A 100 -5.06 11.74 20.07
CA GLY A 100 -5.12 12.79 21.10
C GLY A 100 -6.07 12.53 22.28
N ASP A 101 -6.77 11.40 22.34
CA ASP A 101 -7.76 11.09 23.40
C ASP A 101 -7.21 10.21 24.55
N THR A 102 -5.91 9.88 24.56
CA THR A 102 -5.28 9.19 25.71
C THR A 102 -4.24 10.08 26.36
N ILE A 103 -4.70 11.05 27.16
CA ILE A 103 -3.90 11.66 28.22
C ILE A 103 -4.25 10.92 29.51
N TYR A 104 -3.33 10.10 30.01
CA TYR A 104 -3.29 9.81 31.44
C TYR A 104 -2.70 11.07 32.08
N GLU A 105 -3.55 11.87 32.75
CA GLU A 105 -3.09 12.97 33.58
C GLU A 105 -2.39 12.37 34.82
N GLU A 106 -1.06 12.28 34.79
CA GLU A 106 -0.29 12.22 36.03
C GLU A 106 -0.22 13.64 36.59
N GLU A 107 -1.01 13.88 37.64
CA GLU A 107 -0.90 15.04 38.50
C GLU A 107 0.52 15.12 39.09
N ILE A 108 1.29 16.13 38.70
CA ILE A 108 2.41 16.64 39.51
C ILE A 108 2.13 18.12 39.76
N ASN A 109 1.32 18.38 40.80
CA ASN A 109 1.35 19.66 41.50
C ASN A 109 2.53 19.63 42.47
N VAL A 110 3.60 20.34 42.10
CA VAL A 110 4.60 20.79 43.08
C VAL A 110 4.06 22.09 43.69
N VAL A 111 3.54 21.99 44.91
CA VAL A 111 3.47 23.07 45.90
C VAL A 111 3.91 22.50 47.24
#